data_AF-A0A316G953-F1
#
_entry.id   AF-A0A316G953-F1
#
_cell.length_a   1.000
_cell.length_b   1.000
_cell.length_c   1.000
_cell.angle_alpha   90.00
_cell.angle_beta   90.00
_cell.angle_gamma   90.00
#
_symmetry.space_group_name_H-M   'P 1'
#
loop_
_entity.id
_entity.type
_entity.pdbx_description
1 polymer ?
#
loop_
_entity_poly.entity_id
_entity_poly.type
_entity_poly.pdbx_seq_one_letter_code
_entity_poly.pdbx_strand_id
1 'polypeptide(L)'
;MGVVEVLDPVAPARAGGWKVDASRGERNGRVSSEWFNRPDDERYLSLDDLWANVKGRSERSRSRVVQTADIRVEAARDNPERLHLMLPKAHEPVAPTHWAFGQLASIVGAPASYLRQLPAPLAGINLQYGLTNHRAEQVKTFETEDGRTELRAVTGPDYGRIHDFELVEAVQRIAGNGTGDTRWKVPGVLDWSTGVYNPDVEISRDTTTLYASDRDVFLFLVDDRNPIEAGKLPDGSPDLYFRGFYCWNSEVGAKTLGMASFYLRAVCQNRNLWGVEDFQEIRIRHSKYAASRFAHEAAPALTRFANSSPQGFVNGIKAARQQIVARTDEDRDDFLRKRGFSKAESGKIIEKVLMEEGHPPESIFDFVQGITRLARDKTQQDARLDMEGRAKKLLDRVG
;
A
#
# COMPACT_ATOMS: atom_id res chain seq x y z
N MET A 1 -26.13 -3.57 36.51
CA MET A 1 -26.57 -3.70 35.11
C MET A 1 -26.23 -2.40 34.43
N GLY A 2 -25.09 -2.36 33.72
CA GLY A 2 -24.65 -1.16 33.02
C GLY A 2 -25.44 -1.01 31.73
N VAL A 3 -26.09 0.12 31.54
CA VAL A 3 -26.82 0.46 30.32
C VAL A 3 -25.78 0.65 29.21
N VAL A 4 -25.81 -0.22 28.22
CA VAL A 4 -25.05 -0.06 26.98
C VAL A 4 -25.76 1.03 26.18
N GLU A 5 -25.20 2.24 26.16
CA GLU A 5 -25.60 3.26 25.19
C GLU A 5 -25.16 2.79 23.80
N VAL A 6 -26.13 2.29 23.03
CA VAL A 6 -25.99 2.11 21.59
C VAL A 6 -26.13 3.51 20.99
N LEU A 7 -25.02 4.11 20.57
CA LEU A 7 -25.04 5.41 19.89
C LEU A 7 -25.63 5.24 18.49
N ASP A 8 -26.65 6.03 18.19
CA ASP A 8 -27.34 6.02 16.89
C ASP A 8 -26.37 6.36 15.73
N PRO A 9 -26.58 5.78 14.53
CA PRO A 9 -25.82 6.15 13.35
C PRO A 9 -25.98 7.65 13.06
N VAL A 10 -24.86 8.36 12.83
CA VAL A 10 -24.88 9.77 12.43
C VAL A 10 -25.64 9.89 11.11
N ALA A 11 -26.81 10.52 11.15
CA ALA A 11 -27.60 10.78 9.94
C ALA A 11 -26.83 11.75 9.03
N PRO A 12 -26.69 11.47 7.72
CA PRO A 12 -25.98 12.35 6.81
C PRO A 12 -26.66 13.72 6.76
N ALA A 13 -25.87 14.78 6.92
CA ALA A 13 -26.34 16.14 6.64
C ALA A 13 -26.65 16.23 5.14
N ARG A 14 -27.95 16.21 4.80
CA ARG A 14 -28.56 16.48 3.48
C ARG A 14 -27.64 16.21 2.26
N ALA A 15 -27.89 15.08 1.60
CA ALA A 15 -27.44 14.75 0.25
C ALA A 15 -25.98 15.11 -0.09
N GLY A 16 -25.04 14.19 0.16
CA GLY A 16 -23.84 14.09 -0.68
C GLY A 16 -22.46 13.98 -0.01
N GLY A 17 -22.34 13.85 1.31
CA GLY A 17 -21.03 13.58 1.93
C GLY A 17 -20.92 13.88 3.43
N TRP A 18 -19.68 13.82 3.93
CA TRP A 18 -19.31 13.98 5.33
C TRP A 18 -18.40 15.18 5.52
N LYS A 19 -18.70 16.08 6.45
CA LYS A 19 -17.76 17.14 6.86
C LYS A 19 -16.63 16.49 7.65
N VAL A 20 -15.38 16.65 7.19
CA VAL A 20 -14.21 16.03 7.82
C VAL A 20 -13.09 17.04 8.02
N ASP A 21 -12.23 16.80 9.01
CA ASP A 21 -11.03 17.62 9.25
C ASP A 21 -9.77 16.89 8.77
N ALA A 22 -9.42 17.08 7.50
CA ALA A 22 -8.22 16.49 6.89
C ALA A 22 -6.89 17.08 7.41
N SER A 23 -6.94 18.15 8.22
CA SER A 23 -5.74 18.78 8.77
C SER A 23 -5.11 17.96 9.91
N ARG A 24 -5.83 17.01 10.48
CA ARG A 24 -5.38 16.16 11.60
C ARG A 24 -4.72 14.86 11.14
N GLY A 25 -3.94 14.23 12.02
CA GLY A 25 -3.29 12.91 11.82
C GLY A 25 -2.19 12.86 10.76
N GLU A 26 -1.85 11.68 10.24
CA GLU A 26 -0.77 11.53 9.25
C GLU A 26 -1.27 11.67 7.80
N ARG A 27 -0.40 12.16 6.90
CA ARG A 27 -0.61 12.10 5.45
C ARG A 27 0.15 10.89 4.89
N ASN A 28 -0.57 9.99 4.22
CA ASN A 28 0.03 8.85 3.54
C ASN A 28 -0.14 8.97 2.00
N GLY A 29 1.00 9.03 1.31
CA GLY A 29 1.07 9.17 -0.16
C GLY A 29 1.15 7.86 -0.93
N ARG A 30 1.07 6.68 -0.29
CA ARG A 30 1.29 5.38 -0.93
C ARG A 30 0.35 5.14 -2.10
N VAL A 31 -0.95 5.37 -1.91
CA VAL A 31 -1.97 5.18 -2.96
C VAL A 31 -1.80 6.23 -4.06
N SER A 32 -1.41 7.46 -3.71
CA SER A 32 -1.08 8.54 -4.66
C SER A 32 0.09 8.19 -5.56
N SER A 33 1.15 7.57 -5.02
CA SER A 33 2.28 7.08 -5.81
C SER A 33 1.90 5.98 -6.78
N GLU A 34 0.99 5.08 -6.41
CA GLU A 34 0.46 4.09 -7.34
C GLU A 34 -0.37 4.81 -8.42
N TRP A 35 -1.38 5.61 -8.04
CA TRP A 35 -2.20 6.38 -8.99
C TRP A 35 -1.39 7.17 -10.02
N PHE A 36 -0.34 7.89 -9.60
CA PHE A 36 0.49 8.72 -10.47
C PHE A 36 1.31 7.90 -11.47
N ASN A 37 1.77 6.70 -11.09
CA ASN A 37 2.68 5.90 -11.93
C ASN A 37 1.96 4.88 -12.82
N ARG A 38 0.63 4.74 -12.69
CA ARG A 38 -0.15 3.71 -13.41
C ARG A 38 -0.79 4.33 -14.65
N PRO A 39 -0.45 3.88 -15.87
CA PRO A 39 -1.17 4.27 -17.09
C PRO A 39 -2.58 3.64 -17.13
N ASP A 40 -3.45 4.13 -18.00
CA ASP A 40 -4.88 3.78 -18.03
C ASP A 40 -5.17 2.28 -18.22
N ASP A 41 -4.31 1.57 -18.95
CA ASP A 41 -4.39 0.13 -19.18
C ASP A 41 -4.01 -0.71 -17.95
N GLU A 42 -3.32 -0.11 -16.98
CA GLU A 42 -3.03 -0.74 -15.68
C GLU A 42 -4.06 -0.40 -14.60
N ARG A 43 -5.04 0.44 -14.90
CA ARG A 43 -6.12 0.81 -13.97
C ARG A 43 -7.31 -0.10 -14.21
N TYR A 44 -8.12 -0.39 -13.19
CA TYR A 44 -9.32 -1.23 -13.30
C TYR A 44 -10.49 -0.59 -12.57
N LEU A 45 -11.72 -0.76 -13.05
CA LEU A 45 -12.89 -0.09 -12.47
C LEU A 45 -13.64 -0.94 -11.45
N SER A 46 -13.34 -2.24 -11.43
CA SER A 46 -13.98 -3.22 -10.57
C SER A 46 -12.98 -4.32 -10.20
N LEU A 47 -13.24 -5.03 -9.09
CA LEU A 47 -12.42 -6.18 -8.72
C LEU A 47 -12.61 -7.35 -9.68
N ASP A 48 -13.78 -7.49 -10.30
CA ASP A 48 -14.06 -8.51 -11.30
C ASP A 48 -13.20 -8.31 -12.56
N ASP A 49 -13.11 -7.08 -13.08
CA ASP A 49 -12.26 -6.77 -14.24
C ASP A 49 -10.78 -7.00 -13.92
N LEU A 50 -10.36 -6.56 -12.73
CA LEU A 50 -8.99 -6.76 -12.25
C LEU A 50 -8.70 -8.27 -12.13
N TRP A 51 -9.58 -9.02 -11.49
CA TRP A 51 -9.45 -10.47 -11.30
C TRP A 51 -9.39 -11.19 -12.64
N ALA A 52 -10.30 -10.90 -13.57
CA ALA A 52 -10.35 -11.53 -14.88
C ALA A 52 -9.03 -11.36 -15.64
N ASN A 53 -8.43 -10.17 -15.58
CA ASN A 53 -7.12 -9.90 -16.17
C ASN A 53 -6.01 -10.76 -15.55
N VAL A 54 -5.84 -10.67 -14.23
CA VAL A 54 -4.72 -11.35 -13.55
C VAL A 54 -4.91 -12.88 -13.51
N LYS A 55 -6.17 -13.35 -13.53
CA LYS A 55 -6.51 -14.77 -13.61
C LYS A 55 -6.21 -15.33 -14.99
N GLY A 56 -6.70 -14.68 -16.06
CA GLY A 56 -6.44 -15.11 -17.43
C GLY A 56 -4.94 -15.09 -17.77
N ARG A 57 -4.17 -14.18 -17.18
CA ARG A 57 -2.70 -14.19 -17.25
C ARG A 57 -2.08 -15.40 -16.56
N SER A 58 -2.56 -15.76 -15.37
CA SER A 58 -2.05 -16.90 -14.61
C SER A 58 -2.41 -18.24 -15.28
N GLU A 59 -3.59 -18.39 -15.86
CA GLU A 59 -4.03 -19.61 -16.55
C GLU A 59 -3.17 -19.92 -17.79
N ARG A 60 -2.64 -18.88 -18.44
CA ARG A 60 -1.71 -18.98 -19.57
C ARG A 60 -0.24 -19.04 -19.15
N SER A 61 0.02 -19.16 -17.84
CA SER A 61 1.37 -19.14 -17.30
C SER A 61 1.94 -20.54 -17.10
N ARG A 62 3.27 -20.65 -17.19
CA ARG A 62 4.00 -21.88 -16.92
C ARG A 62 5.25 -21.59 -16.12
N SER A 63 5.56 -22.46 -15.16
CA SER A 63 6.82 -22.39 -14.41
C SER A 63 7.72 -23.58 -14.73
N ARG A 64 9.03 -23.37 -14.77
CA ARG A 64 10.03 -24.44 -14.93
C ARG A 64 11.18 -24.23 -13.96
N VAL A 65 11.74 -25.32 -13.45
CA VAL A 65 13.02 -25.27 -12.74
C VAL A 65 14.10 -25.72 -13.71
N VAL A 66 15.05 -24.84 -13.99
CA VAL A 66 16.12 -25.06 -14.97
C VAL A 66 17.47 -24.69 -14.36
N GLN A 67 18.55 -25.30 -14.86
CA GLN A 67 19.89 -24.81 -14.55
C GLN A 67 20.20 -23.62 -15.45
N THR A 68 20.77 -22.58 -14.86
CA THR A 68 21.19 -21.36 -15.58
C THR A 68 22.13 -21.66 -16.76
N ALA A 69 23.08 -22.58 -16.57
CA ALA A 69 24.01 -23.02 -17.61
C ALA A 69 23.34 -23.71 -18.82
N ASP A 70 22.12 -24.23 -18.65
CA ASP A 70 21.37 -24.90 -19.72
C ASP A 70 20.48 -23.93 -20.52
N ILE A 71 20.37 -22.66 -20.09
CA ILE A 71 19.65 -21.63 -20.82
C ILE A 71 20.52 -21.17 -22.00
N ARG A 72 20.02 -21.32 -23.22
CA ARG A 72 20.69 -20.80 -24.41
C ARG A 72 20.08 -19.49 -24.85
N VAL A 73 20.92 -18.54 -25.25
CA VAL A 73 20.51 -17.23 -25.76
C VAL A 73 20.69 -17.21 -27.26
N GLU A 74 19.62 -16.88 -27.98
CA GLU A 74 19.62 -16.76 -29.43
C GLU A 74 19.25 -15.34 -29.83
N ALA A 75 20.11 -14.71 -30.65
CA ALA A 75 19.87 -13.40 -31.22
C ALA A 75 20.35 -13.39 -32.67
N ALA A 76 19.48 -12.99 -33.59
CA ALA A 76 19.77 -13.03 -35.02
C ALA A 76 20.59 -11.79 -35.42
N ARG A 77 21.60 -11.97 -36.28
CA ARG A 77 22.48 -10.86 -36.70
C ARG A 77 21.77 -9.81 -37.56
N ASP A 78 20.73 -10.23 -38.27
CA ASP A 78 19.90 -9.42 -39.15
C ASP A 78 18.75 -8.72 -38.41
N ASN A 79 18.56 -9.00 -37.11
CA ASN A 79 17.55 -8.36 -36.28
C ASN A 79 18.16 -7.86 -34.95
N PRO A 80 18.61 -6.59 -34.89
CA PRO A 80 19.29 -6.05 -33.71
C PRO A 80 18.38 -5.90 -32.48
N GLU A 81 17.07 -6.06 -32.62
CA GLU A 81 16.10 -5.87 -31.53
C GLU A 81 15.62 -7.20 -30.92
N ARG A 82 15.90 -8.34 -31.56
CA ARG A 82 15.28 -9.61 -31.22
C ARG A 82 16.24 -10.57 -30.54
N LEU A 83 16.00 -10.82 -29.25
CA LEU A 83 16.68 -11.81 -28.41
C LEU A 83 15.66 -12.79 -27.84
N HIS A 84 15.95 -14.09 -27.94
CA HIS A 84 15.16 -15.18 -27.36
C HIS A 84 16.02 -16.09 -26.49
N LEU A 85 15.34 -16.86 -25.66
CA LEU A 85 15.93 -17.87 -24.81
C LEU A 85 15.36 -19.24 -25.18
N MET A 86 16.23 -20.22 -25.35
CA MET A 86 15.86 -21.62 -25.41
C MET A 86 15.98 -22.20 -24.02
N LEU A 87 14.84 -22.39 -23.37
CA LEU A 87 14.77 -23.02 -22.06
C LEU A 87 14.77 -24.55 -22.20
N PRO A 88 15.41 -25.29 -21.28
CA PRO A 88 15.30 -26.74 -21.24
C PRO A 88 13.84 -27.20 -21.22
N LYS A 89 13.48 -28.12 -22.12
CA LYS A 89 12.13 -28.69 -22.26
C LYS A 89 11.03 -27.67 -22.64
N ALA A 90 11.39 -26.49 -23.13
CA ALA A 90 10.48 -25.62 -23.85
C ALA A 90 10.40 -26.05 -25.32
N HIS A 91 9.20 -26.03 -25.90
CA HIS A 91 9.00 -26.36 -27.31
C HIS A 91 9.26 -25.17 -28.23
N GLU A 92 9.14 -23.95 -27.69
CA GLU A 92 9.29 -22.70 -28.41
C GLU A 92 10.30 -21.79 -27.71
N PRO A 93 11.00 -20.92 -28.45
CA PRO A 93 11.83 -19.87 -27.87
C PRO A 93 10.98 -18.90 -27.04
N VAL A 94 11.53 -18.39 -25.95
CA VAL A 94 10.85 -17.41 -25.09
C VAL A 94 11.54 -16.06 -25.13
N ALA A 95 10.76 -14.99 -25.28
CA ALA A 95 11.29 -13.63 -25.28
C ALA A 95 11.33 -13.09 -23.84
N PRO A 96 12.49 -12.68 -23.29
CA PRO A 96 12.52 -12.08 -21.96
C PRO A 96 11.88 -10.70 -21.95
N THR A 97 10.97 -10.47 -21.00
CA THR A 97 10.53 -9.12 -20.66
C THR A 97 11.70 -8.27 -20.17
N HIS A 98 11.53 -6.95 -20.17
CA HIS A 98 12.52 -6.03 -19.60
C HIS A 98 12.90 -6.39 -18.15
N TRP A 99 11.92 -6.85 -17.37
CA TRP A 99 12.11 -7.30 -15.99
C TRP A 99 12.93 -8.60 -15.92
N ALA A 100 12.50 -9.66 -16.60
CA ALA A 100 13.19 -10.94 -16.60
C ALA A 100 14.62 -10.85 -17.16
N PHE A 101 14.84 -10.04 -18.19
CA PHE A 101 16.18 -9.75 -18.70
C PHE A 101 17.09 -9.15 -17.60
N GLY A 102 16.54 -8.25 -16.79
CA GLY A 102 17.24 -7.67 -15.64
C GLY A 102 17.59 -8.72 -14.58
N GLN A 103 16.67 -9.66 -14.31
CA GLN A 103 16.90 -10.78 -13.39
C GLN A 103 18.01 -11.70 -13.91
N LEU A 104 17.98 -12.06 -15.20
CA LEU A 104 19.03 -12.86 -15.84
C LEU A 104 20.41 -12.18 -15.77
N ALA A 105 20.47 -10.90 -16.11
CA ALA A 105 21.70 -10.12 -16.01
C ALA A 105 22.22 -10.08 -14.56
N SER A 106 21.33 -9.89 -13.58
CA SER A 106 21.71 -9.88 -12.16
C SER A 106 22.27 -11.23 -11.69
N ILE A 107 21.71 -12.35 -12.15
CA ILE A 107 22.19 -13.71 -11.80
C ILE A 107 23.65 -13.90 -12.24
N VAL A 108 24.02 -13.35 -13.39
CA VAL A 108 25.37 -13.50 -13.95
C VAL A 108 26.30 -12.33 -13.57
N GLY A 109 25.87 -11.44 -12.67
CA GLY A 109 26.65 -10.28 -12.22
C GLY A 109 26.83 -9.18 -13.29
N ALA A 110 26.02 -9.17 -14.34
CA ALA A 110 26.14 -8.20 -15.44
C ALA A 110 25.25 -6.96 -15.23
N PRO A 111 25.72 -5.74 -15.58
CA PRO A 111 24.91 -4.53 -15.53
C PRO A 111 23.77 -4.55 -16.58
N ALA A 112 22.54 -4.78 -16.13
CA ALA A 112 21.37 -4.88 -17.02
C ALA A 112 21.14 -3.60 -17.86
N SER A 113 21.38 -2.42 -17.29
CA SER A 113 21.22 -1.14 -17.99
C SER A 113 22.16 -1.01 -19.19
N TYR A 114 23.41 -1.45 -19.05
CA TYR A 114 24.38 -1.47 -20.14
C TYR A 114 24.00 -2.50 -21.20
N LEU A 115 23.67 -3.74 -20.80
CA LEU A 115 23.31 -4.79 -21.75
C LEU A 115 22.08 -4.44 -22.61
N ARG A 116 21.11 -3.69 -22.06
CA ARG A 116 19.92 -3.23 -22.80
C ARG A 116 20.21 -2.16 -23.86
N GLN A 117 21.37 -1.49 -23.80
CA GLN A 117 21.79 -0.51 -24.81
C GLN A 117 22.53 -1.16 -25.98
N LEU A 118 22.91 -2.43 -25.84
CA LEU A 118 23.61 -3.17 -26.88
C LEU A 118 22.60 -3.76 -27.87
N PRO A 119 22.96 -3.87 -29.16
CA PRO A 119 22.24 -4.72 -30.10
C PRO A 119 22.07 -6.15 -29.56
N ALA A 120 20.93 -6.77 -29.83
CA ALA A 120 20.56 -8.10 -29.35
C ALA A 120 21.67 -9.16 -29.53
N PRO A 121 22.44 -9.22 -30.64
CA PRO A 121 23.56 -10.14 -30.76
C PRO A 121 24.66 -9.95 -29.71
N LEU A 122 25.02 -8.69 -29.40
CA LEU A 122 26.06 -8.39 -28.41
C LEU A 122 25.54 -8.61 -26.98
N ALA A 123 24.32 -8.18 -26.70
CA ALA A 123 23.65 -8.46 -25.43
C ALA A 123 23.55 -9.97 -25.20
N GLY A 124 23.19 -10.72 -26.25
CA GLY A 124 23.02 -12.17 -26.22
C GLY A 124 24.33 -12.91 -25.98
N ILE A 125 25.42 -12.54 -26.65
CA ILE A 125 26.76 -13.13 -26.42
C ILE A 125 27.21 -12.88 -24.98
N ASN A 126 27.08 -11.65 -24.49
CA ASN A 126 27.47 -11.30 -23.12
C ASN A 126 26.64 -12.07 -22.08
N LEU A 127 25.34 -12.17 -22.30
CA LEU A 127 24.44 -12.91 -21.41
C LEU A 127 24.73 -14.42 -21.46
N GLN A 128 24.93 -14.99 -22.64
CA GLN A 128 25.30 -16.40 -22.81
C GLN A 128 26.62 -16.73 -22.11
N TYR A 129 27.63 -15.88 -22.27
CA TYR A 129 28.91 -16.04 -21.58
C TYR A 129 28.71 -16.08 -20.06
N GLY A 130 27.91 -15.15 -19.53
CA GLY A 130 27.55 -15.13 -18.11
C GLY A 130 26.85 -16.40 -17.65
N LEU A 131 25.82 -16.85 -18.38
CA LEU A 131 25.04 -18.04 -18.03
C LEU A 131 25.89 -19.32 -18.01
N THR A 132 26.88 -19.43 -18.90
CA THR A 132 27.76 -20.61 -19.00
C THR A 132 28.93 -20.59 -18.01
N ASN A 133 29.49 -19.41 -17.70
CA ASN A 133 30.73 -19.29 -16.91
C ASN A 133 30.52 -18.87 -15.45
N HIS A 134 29.36 -18.30 -15.11
CA HIS A 134 29.00 -18.05 -13.72
C HIS A 134 28.69 -19.37 -13.00
N ARG A 135 28.75 -19.38 -11.66
CA ARG A 135 28.39 -20.57 -10.88
C ARG A 135 26.98 -21.01 -11.28
N ALA A 136 26.85 -22.26 -11.75
CA ALA A 136 25.56 -22.80 -12.14
C ALA A 136 24.62 -22.83 -10.93
N GLU A 137 23.50 -22.12 -11.07
CA GLU A 137 22.40 -22.07 -10.11
C GLU A 137 21.12 -22.62 -10.75
N GLN A 138 20.29 -23.27 -9.93
CA GLN A 138 18.92 -23.60 -10.33
C GLN A 138 18.06 -22.34 -10.20
N VAL A 139 17.26 -22.08 -11.23
CA VAL A 139 16.32 -20.96 -11.25
C VAL A 139 14.93 -21.45 -11.63
N LYS A 140 13.93 -20.73 -11.17
CA LYS A 140 12.53 -20.91 -11.53
C LYS A 140 12.13 -19.85 -12.55
N THR A 141 11.87 -20.28 -13.78
CA THR A 141 11.32 -19.44 -14.85
C THR A 141 9.81 -19.31 -14.67
N PHE A 142 9.27 -18.18 -15.10
CA PHE A 142 7.84 -17.94 -15.18
C PHE A 142 7.52 -17.35 -16.54
N GLU A 143 6.84 -18.15 -17.36
CA GLU A 143 6.49 -17.88 -18.75
C GLU A 143 4.98 -17.56 -18.82
N THR A 144 4.58 -16.73 -19.77
CA THR A 144 3.17 -16.52 -20.15
C THR A 144 3.01 -16.53 -21.65
N GLU A 145 1.92 -17.10 -22.13
CA GLU A 145 1.60 -17.17 -23.55
C GLU A 145 0.53 -16.12 -23.92
N ASP A 146 0.92 -15.11 -24.70
CA ASP A 146 0.01 -14.09 -25.24
C ASP A 146 0.40 -13.72 -26.67
N GLY A 147 0.07 -14.61 -27.62
CA GLY A 147 0.52 -14.55 -29.01
C GLY A 147 1.97 -15.00 -29.20
N ARG A 148 2.90 -14.52 -28.36
CA ARG A 148 4.26 -15.07 -28.21
C ARG A 148 4.51 -15.52 -26.77
N THR A 149 5.37 -16.52 -26.59
CA THR A 149 5.78 -16.93 -25.24
C THR A 149 6.78 -15.93 -24.67
N GLU A 150 6.41 -15.28 -23.56
CA GLU A 150 7.25 -14.32 -22.87
C GLU A 150 7.75 -14.87 -21.54
N LEU A 151 9.03 -14.67 -21.25
CA LEU A 151 9.60 -14.92 -19.94
C LEU A 151 9.40 -13.67 -19.06
N ARG A 152 8.49 -13.79 -18.09
CA ARG A 152 8.12 -12.71 -17.17
C ARG A 152 8.96 -12.66 -15.90
N ALA A 153 9.47 -13.81 -15.45
CA ALA A 153 10.36 -13.84 -14.29
C ALA A 153 11.40 -14.95 -14.36
N VAL A 154 12.55 -14.68 -13.74
CA VAL A 154 13.56 -15.67 -13.35
C VAL A 154 13.85 -15.45 -11.87
N THR A 155 13.47 -16.41 -11.05
CA THR A 155 13.51 -16.34 -9.59
C THR A 155 14.29 -17.50 -9.01
N GLY A 156 14.64 -17.43 -7.71
CA GLY A 156 15.25 -18.57 -7.03
C GLY A 156 14.35 -19.82 -7.02
N PRO A 157 14.90 -21.03 -6.86
CA PRO A 157 14.14 -22.27 -6.93
C PRO A 157 13.08 -22.37 -5.81
N ASP A 158 13.40 -21.80 -4.65
CA ASP A 158 12.52 -21.71 -3.48
C ASP A 158 11.57 -20.51 -3.50
N TYR A 159 11.48 -19.76 -4.61
CA TYR A 159 10.52 -18.67 -4.72
C TYR A 159 9.09 -19.23 -4.67
N GLY A 160 8.38 -18.94 -3.58
CA GLY A 160 6.98 -19.30 -3.39
C GLY A 160 6.10 -18.26 -4.04
N ARG A 161 5.74 -18.52 -5.30
CA ARG A 161 4.89 -17.64 -6.09
C ARG A 161 3.49 -17.65 -5.50
N ILE A 162 2.99 -16.46 -5.20
CA ILE A 162 1.58 -16.21 -4.94
C ILE A 162 1.12 -15.45 -6.16
N HIS A 163 0.15 -15.98 -6.87
CA HIS A 163 -0.38 -15.34 -8.05
C HIS A 163 -1.22 -14.14 -7.67
N ASP A 164 -1.18 -13.10 -8.50
CA ASP A 164 -1.91 -11.86 -8.22
C ASP A 164 -3.43 -12.10 -8.09
N PHE A 165 -3.97 -13.06 -8.87
CA PHE A 165 -5.38 -13.44 -8.76
C PHE A 165 -5.74 -14.03 -7.40
N GLU A 166 -4.83 -14.71 -6.70
CA GLU A 166 -5.10 -15.28 -5.37
C GLU A 166 -5.32 -14.17 -4.33
N LEU A 167 -4.56 -13.07 -4.46
CA LEU A 167 -4.77 -11.88 -3.62
C LEU A 167 -6.09 -11.20 -3.96
N VAL A 168 -6.37 -10.98 -5.24
CA VAL A 168 -7.61 -10.30 -5.68
C VAL A 168 -8.84 -11.12 -5.26
N GLU A 169 -8.80 -12.45 -5.41
CA GLU A 169 -9.87 -13.35 -4.99
C GLU A 169 -10.09 -13.32 -3.48
N ALA A 170 -9.01 -13.29 -2.68
CA ALA A 170 -9.13 -13.15 -1.22
C ALA A 170 -9.81 -11.83 -0.83
N VAL A 171 -9.55 -10.74 -1.56
CA VAL A 171 -10.19 -9.45 -1.35
C VAL A 171 -11.66 -9.47 -1.79
N GLN A 172 -11.98 -10.06 -2.95
CA GLN A 172 -13.37 -10.19 -3.43
C GLN A 172 -14.27 -10.93 -2.43
N ARG A 173 -13.77 -11.93 -1.70
CA ARG A 173 -14.54 -12.62 -0.64
C ARG A 173 -15.03 -11.70 0.48
N ILE A 174 -14.39 -10.54 0.66
CA ILE A 174 -14.69 -9.57 1.71
C ILE A 174 -15.38 -8.32 1.14
N ALA A 175 -14.91 -7.85 -0.01
CA ALA A 175 -15.31 -6.58 -0.60
C ALA A 175 -16.30 -6.71 -1.75
N GLY A 176 -16.59 -7.94 -2.19
CA GLY A 176 -17.36 -8.19 -3.41
C GLY A 176 -16.65 -7.59 -4.62
N ASN A 177 -17.36 -6.78 -5.43
CA ASN A 177 -16.77 -6.17 -6.63
C ASN A 177 -15.99 -4.87 -6.33
N GLY A 178 -16.02 -4.38 -5.08
CA GLY A 178 -15.32 -3.16 -4.69
C GLY A 178 -15.94 -1.89 -5.31
N THR A 179 -17.18 -1.98 -5.81
CA THR A 179 -17.92 -0.86 -6.42
C THR A 179 -19.05 -0.36 -5.52
N GLY A 180 -19.10 -0.81 -4.27
CA GLY A 180 -20.11 -0.43 -3.27
C GLY A 180 -21.26 -1.41 -3.13
N ASP A 181 -21.12 -2.62 -3.68
CA ASP A 181 -21.97 -3.79 -3.46
C ASP A 181 -21.84 -4.37 -2.04
N THR A 182 -20.67 -4.15 -1.42
CA THR A 182 -20.47 -4.30 0.04
C THR A 182 -20.14 -2.94 0.66
N ARG A 183 -19.81 -2.91 1.95
CA ARG A 183 -19.30 -1.68 2.59
C ARG A 183 -17.96 -1.21 2.01
N TRP A 184 -17.18 -2.14 1.44
CA TRP A 184 -15.86 -1.85 0.90
C TRP A 184 -15.95 -1.45 -0.56
N LYS A 185 -15.37 -0.30 -0.89
CA LYS A 185 -15.39 0.23 -2.25
C LYS A 185 -14.16 1.05 -2.58
N VAL A 186 -13.93 1.28 -3.86
CA VAL A 186 -13.06 2.35 -4.35
C VAL A 186 -13.45 3.67 -3.65
N PRO A 187 -12.48 4.46 -3.17
CA PRO A 187 -12.75 5.61 -2.33
C PRO A 187 -13.45 6.75 -3.06
N GLY A 188 -14.29 7.45 -2.30
CA GLY A 188 -14.75 8.79 -2.62
C GLY A 188 -13.62 9.83 -2.63
N VAL A 189 -14.01 11.10 -2.60
CA VAL A 189 -13.08 12.24 -2.73
C VAL A 189 -13.45 13.38 -1.80
N LEU A 190 -12.42 13.96 -1.17
CA LEU A 190 -12.48 15.23 -0.46
C LEU A 190 -12.53 16.41 -1.43
N ASP A 191 -13.55 17.24 -1.29
CA ASP A 191 -13.56 18.58 -1.84
C ASP A 191 -12.90 19.54 -0.84
N TRP A 192 -11.73 20.06 -1.20
CA TRP A 192 -10.96 21.00 -0.37
C TRP A 192 -11.66 22.34 -0.17
N SER A 193 -12.51 22.76 -1.10
CA SER A 193 -13.18 24.06 -1.02
C SER A 193 -14.27 24.08 0.04
N THR A 194 -14.92 22.94 0.27
CA THR A 194 -16.01 22.77 1.23
C THR A 194 -15.58 21.99 2.49
N GLY A 195 -14.49 21.23 2.41
CA GLY A 195 -14.08 20.25 3.43
C GLY A 195 -15.06 19.07 3.55
N VAL A 196 -15.89 18.84 2.53
CA VAL A 196 -16.84 17.73 2.48
C VAL A 196 -16.21 16.57 1.72
N TYR A 197 -16.20 15.40 2.35
CA TYR A 197 -15.80 14.15 1.73
C TYR A 197 -17.03 13.46 1.12
N ASN A 198 -17.07 13.35 -0.19
CA ASN A 198 -18.15 12.67 -0.92
C ASN A 198 -17.79 11.20 -1.15
N PRO A 199 -18.49 10.23 -0.51
CA PRO A 199 -18.23 8.81 -0.74
C PRO A 199 -18.72 8.32 -2.12
N ASP A 200 -19.69 8.98 -2.75
CA ASP A 200 -20.41 8.50 -3.93
C ASP A 200 -19.86 9.08 -5.25
N VAL A 201 -18.53 9.15 -5.35
CA VAL A 201 -17.85 9.54 -6.59
C VAL A 201 -17.84 8.38 -7.57
N GLU A 202 -18.11 8.68 -8.85
CA GLU A 202 -18.05 7.70 -9.94
C GLU A 202 -16.65 7.08 -10.06
N ILE A 203 -16.62 5.76 -10.31
CA ILE A 203 -15.38 5.02 -10.53
C ILE A 203 -15.00 5.12 -12.01
N SER A 204 -13.88 5.76 -12.27
CA SER A 204 -13.30 5.99 -13.59
C SER A 204 -11.81 5.66 -13.56
N ARG A 205 -11.14 5.76 -14.71
CA ARG A 205 -9.67 5.62 -14.79
C ARG A 205 -8.96 6.65 -13.91
N ASP A 206 -9.52 7.83 -13.69
CA ASP A 206 -8.91 8.87 -12.86
C ASP A 206 -9.20 8.73 -11.37
N THR A 207 -10.25 8.01 -10.99
CA THR A 207 -10.71 7.92 -9.59
C THR A 207 -10.46 6.56 -8.96
N THR A 208 -10.23 5.51 -9.75
CA THR A 208 -9.97 4.16 -9.25
C THR A 208 -8.68 4.06 -8.44
N THR A 209 -8.64 3.03 -7.61
CA THR A 209 -7.48 2.64 -6.80
C THR A 209 -7.15 1.15 -6.92
N LEU A 210 -7.58 0.56 -8.05
CA LEU A 210 -7.34 -0.84 -8.42
C LEU A 210 -6.36 -0.88 -9.60
N TYR A 211 -5.19 -1.47 -9.38
CA TYR A 211 -4.08 -1.43 -10.33
C TYR A 211 -3.45 -2.80 -10.53
N ALA A 212 -3.11 -3.13 -11.77
CA ALA A 212 -2.21 -4.25 -12.08
C ALA A 212 -1.38 -3.97 -13.33
N SER A 213 -0.08 -4.23 -13.23
CA SER A 213 0.87 -4.21 -14.35
C SER A 213 1.32 -5.61 -14.74
N ASP A 214 2.28 -5.66 -15.66
CA ASP A 214 3.10 -6.84 -15.95
C ASP A 214 3.98 -7.29 -14.77
N ARG A 215 4.08 -6.53 -13.67
CA ARG A 215 4.96 -6.82 -12.53
C ARG A 215 4.26 -7.01 -11.21
N ASP A 216 3.17 -6.32 -10.95
CA ASP A 216 2.52 -6.33 -9.65
C ASP A 216 1.04 -5.98 -9.71
N VAL A 217 0.35 -6.23 -8.61
CA VAL A 217 -1.01 -5.76 -8.34
C VAL A 217 -1.00 -4.89 -7.08
N PHE A 218 -1.80 -3.84 -7.09
CA PHE A 218 -2.08 -2.99 -5.93
C PHE A 218 -3.56 -2.64 -5.92
N LEU A 219 -4.22 -2.75 -4.77
CA LEU A 219 -5.59 -2.30 -4.60
C LEU A 219 -5.76 -1.59 -3.27
N PHE A 220 -6.57 -0.54 -3.25
CA PHE A 220 -7.01 0.16 -2.03
C PHE A 220 -8.53 0.26 -2.02
N LEU A 221 -9.14 -0.05 -0.87
CA LEU A 221 -10.58 0.05 -0.64
C LEU A 221 -10.86 0.71 0.71
N VAL A 222 -12.04 1.32 0.82
CA VAL A 222 -12.49 2.07 2.00
C VAL A 222 -13.95 1.73 2.33
N ASP A 223 -14.27 1.82 3.62
CA ASP A 223 -15.63 1.83 4.17
C ASP A 223 -15.99 3.27 4.56
N ASP A 224 -16.29 4.11 3.57
CA ASP A 224 -16.51 5.56 3.72
C ASP A 224 -17.98 5.99 3.70
N ARG A 225 -18.89 5.04 3.57
CA ARG A 225 -20.33 5.22 3.78
C ARG A 225 -20.75 5.02 5.23
N ASN A 226 -19.88 4.42 6.05
CA ASN A 226 -20.13 4.11 7.46
C ASN A 226 -19.10 4.81 8.35
N PRO A 227 -19.20 6.15 8.54
CA PRO A 227 -18.26 6.90 9.36
C PRO A 227 -18.25 6.43 10.82
N ILE A 228 -17.10 6.58 11.45
CA ILE A 228 -16.85 6.33 12.87
C ILE A 228 -16.62 7.67 13.53
N GLU A 229 -17.44 8.01 14.51
CA GLU A 229 -17.22 9.18 15.35
C GLU A 229 -16.28 8.83 16.52
N ALA A 230 -15.14 9.51 16.59
CA ALA A 230 -14.13 9.34 17.64
C ALA A 230 -13.93 10.60 18.49
N GLY A 231 -15.03 11.30 18.80
CA GLY A 231 -15.05 12.52 19.62
C GLY A 231 -15.63 13.71 18.88
N LYS A 232 -15.28 14.91 19.34
CA LYS A 232 -15.71 16.17 18.74
C LYS A 232 -14.51 17.03 18.37
N LEU A 233 -14.68 17.81 17.31
CA LEU A 233 -13.77 18.87 16.89
C LEU A 233 -13.99 20.14 17.74
N PRO A 234 -13.07 21.13 17.67
CA PRO A 234 -13.19 22.38 18.44
C PRO A 234 -14.49 23.16 18.19
N ASP A 235 -15.04 23.05 16.98
CA ASP A 235 -16.32 23.66 16.61
C ASP A 235 -17.56 22.87 17.10
N GLY A 236 -17.33 21.76 17.82
CA GLY A 236 -18.36 20.88 18.36
C GLY A 236 -18.91 19.84 17.37
N SER A 237 -18.47 19.87 16.12
CA SER A 237 -18.85 18.88 15.10
C SER A 237 -18.21 17.51 15.36
N PRO A 238 -18.78 16.40 14.85
CA PRO A 238 -18.27 15.06 15.13
C PRO A 238 -16.92 14.83 14.46
N ASP A 239 -16.02 14.16 15.18
CA ASP A 239 -14.69 13.84 14.71
C ASP A 239 -14.69 12.52 13.92
N LEU A 240 -14.83 12.61 12.60
CA LEU A 240 -15.11 11.46 11.74
C LEU A 240 -13.86 10.77 11.20
N TYR A 241 -13.92 9.44 11.18
CA TYR A 241 -12.95 8.52 10.61
C TYR A 241 -13.65 7.43 9.77
N PHE A 242 -12.93 6.87 8.81
CA PHE A 242 -13.32 5.77 7.94
C PHE A 242 -12.33 4.64 8.08
N ARG A 243 -12.70 3.42 7.67
CA ARG A 243 -11.76 2.28 7.62
C ARG A 243 -11.18 2.19 6.22
N GLY A 244 -9.87 2.02 6.11
CA GLY A 244 -9.20 1.78 4.85
C GLY A 244 -8.26 0.58 4.93
N PHE A 245 -8.12 -0.13 3.82
CA PHE A 245 -7.02 -1.08 3.66
C PHE A 245 -6.52 -1.09 2.22
N TYR A 246 -5.23 -1.37 2.05
CA TYR A 246 -4.67 -1.69 0.73
C TYR A 246 -3.84 -2.97 0.78
N CYS A 247 -3.79 -3.65 -0.36
CA CYS A 247 -3.02 -4.87 -0.54
C CYS A 247 -2.13 -4.74 -1.78
N TRP A 248 -1.02 -5.47 -1.79
CA TRP A 248 -0.15 -5.57 -2.96
C TRP A 248 0.49 -6.94 -3.05
N ASN A 249 0.83 -7.33 -4.28
CA ASN A 249 1.56 -8.56 -4.55
C ASN A 249 2.38 -8.39 -5.82
N SER A 250 3.43 -9.20 -5.96
CA SER A 250 4.11 -9.35 -7.23
C SER A 250 4.44 -10.81 -7.44
N GLU A 251 3.76 -11.45 -8.38
CA GLU A 251 4.09 -12.82 -8.73
C GLU A 251 5.51 -12.92 -9.31
N VAL A 252 6.03 -11.90 -10.00
CA VAL A 252 7.35 -11.91 -10.68
C VAL A 252 8.54 -11.49 -9.81
N GLY A 253 8.31 -11.22 -8.52
CA GLY A 253 9.38 -10.87 -7.56
C GLY A 253 9.82 -9.41 -7.57
N ALA A 254 8.98 -8.49 -8.06
CA ALA A 254 9.22 -7.05 -8.00
C ALA A 254 8.90 -6.44 -6.62
N LYS A 255 7.98 -7.06 -5.87
CA LYS A 255 7.55 -6.65 -4.53
C LYS A 255 7.28 -7.88 -3.66
N THR A 256 7.14 -7.68 -2.35
CA THR A 256 6.59 -8.71 -1.45
C THR A 256 5.07 -8.75 -1.60
N LEU A 257 4.44 -9.83 -1.14
CA LEU A 257 3.03 -9.77 -0.76
C LEU A 257 2.90 -8.90 0.50
N GLY A 258 1.86 -8.10 0.59
CA GLY A 258 1.51 -7.44 1.83
C GLY A 258 0.14 -6.81 1.83
N MET A 259 -0.25 -6.37 3.02
CA MET A 259 -1.46 -5.60 3.25
C MET A 259 -1.20 -4.57 4.35
N ALA A 260 -1.93 -3.46 4.29
CA ALA A 260 -2.01 -2.51 5.39
C ALA A 260 -3.46 -2.13 5.66
N SER A 261 -3.80 -1.98 6.93
CA SER A 261 -5.11 -1.54 7.41
C SER A 261 -4.94 -0.36 8.36
N PHE A 262 -5.88 0.57 8.33
CA PHE A 262 -5.81 1.84 9.07
C PHE A 262 -7.17 2.52 9.13
N TYR A 263 -7.28 3.53 10.00
CA TYR A 263 -8.33 4.53 9.91
C TYR A 263 -7.82 5.74 9.14
N LEU A 264 -8.72 6.45 8.47
CA LEU A 264 -8.41 7.69 7.76
C LEU A 264 -9.59 8.65 7.82
N ARG A 265 -9.33 9.94 7.60
CA ARG A 265 -10.37 10.97 7.58
C ARG A 265 -10.84 11.32 6.18
N ALA A 266 -9.94 11.21 5.20
CA ALA A 266 -10.28 11.57 3.83
C ALA A 266 -9.30 10.98 2.81
N VAL A 267 -9.76 10.92 1.56
CA VAL A 267 -8.95 10.67 0.36
C VAL A 267 -9.14 11.86 -0.56
N CYS A 268 -8.07 12.49 -1.05
CA CYS A 268 -8.19 13.61 -2.00
C CYS A 268 -8.14 13.15 -3.47
N GLN A 269 -8.37 14.08 -4.41
CA GLN A 269 -8.39 13.80 -5.85
C GLN A 269 -7.14 13.06 -6.36
N ASN A 270 -5.96 13.42 -5.86
CA ASN A 270 -4.69 12.77 -6.20
C ASN A 270 -4.43 11.50 -5.39
N ARG A 271 -5.47 10.91 -4.78
CA ARG A 271 -5.44 9.68 -3.96
C ARG A 271 -4.48 9.72 -2.77
N ASN A 272 -4.19 10.89 -2.20
CA ASN A 272 -3.51 10.96 -0.91
C ASN A 272 -4.50 10.66 0.21
N LEU A 273 -4.05 9.89 1.19
CA LEU A 273 -4.81 9.56 2.39
C LEU A 273 -4.48 10.59 3.47
N TRP A 274 -5.50 11.11 4.12
CA TRP A 274 -5.40 12.17 5.13
C TRP A 274 -5.97 11.72 6.46
N GLY A 275 -5.31 12.11 7.54
CA GLY A 275 -5.68 11.73 8.90
C GLY A 275 -5.58 10.24 9.15
N VAL A 276 -4.53 9.62 8.61
CA VAL A 276 -4.28 8.20 8.82
C VAL A 276 -3.91 7.97 10.29
N GLU A 277 -4.57 6.99 10.92
CA GLU A 277 -4.36 6.57 12.32
C GLU A 277 -4.40 5.04 12.41
N ASP A 278 -3.79 4.47 13.46
CA ASP A 278 -3.72 3.01 13.72
C ASP A 278 -3.26 2.20 12.49
N PHE A 279 -2.16 2.64 11.88
CA PHE A 279 -1.58 1.97 10.71
C PHE A 279 -0.91 0.65 11.09
N GLN A 280 -1.43 -0.44 10.53
CA GLN A 280 -0.95 -1.81 10.74
C GLN A 280 -0.58 -2.45 9.40
N GLU A 281 0.65 -2.95 9.28
CA GLU A 281 1.17 -3.55 8.04
C GLU A 281 1.66 -4.97 8.28
N ILE A 282 1.31 -5.89 7.36
CA ILE A 282 1.82 -7.25 7.29
C ILE A 282 2.51 -7.45 5.94
N ARG A 283 3.72 -8.01 5.96
CA ARG A 283 4.49 -8.35 4.76
C ARG A 283 4.91 -9.80 4.76
N ILE A 284 4.69 -10.48 3.65
CA ILE A 284 5.09 -11.87 3.46
C ILE A 284 6.11 -11.92 2.32
N ARG A 285 7.31 -12.40 2.63
CA ARG A 285 8.33 -12.70 1.62
C ARG A 285 7.90 -13.93 0.81
N HIS A 286 8.19 -13.91 -0.49
CA HIS A 286 7.96 -15.02 -1.42
C HIS A 286 8.94 -16.19 -1.25
N SER A 287 8.98 -16.80 -0.07
CA SER A 287 9.73 -18.04 0.19
C SER A 287 8.87 -19.27 -0.08
N LYS A 288 9.45 -20.48 -0.04
CA LYS A 288 8.80 -21.75 -0.38
C LYS A 288 7.38 -21.96 0.18
N TYR A 289 7.13 -21.50 1.41
CA TYR A 289 5.84 -21.62 2.10
C TYR A 289 4.98 -20.34 2.08
N ALA A 290 5.27 -19.38 1.18
CA ALA A 290 4.59 -18.09 1.13
C ALA A 290 3.08 -18.22 0.88
N ALA A 291 2.66 -19.09 -0.04
CA ALA A 291 1.24 -19.33 -0.29
C ALA A 291 0.50 -19.87 0.95
N SER A 292 1.13 -20.78 1.70
CA SER A 292 0.59 -21.27 2.97
C SER A 292 0.48 -20.15 4.01
N ARG A 293 1.52 -19.34 4.19
CA ARG A 293 1.47 -18.18 5.10
C ARG A 293 0.40 -17.17 4.68
N PHE A 294 0.23 -16.90 3.39
CA PHE A 294 -0.83 -16.03 2.90
C PHE A 294 -2.22 -16.55 3.31
N ALA A 295 -2.49 -17.83 3.08
CA ALA A 295 -3.76 -18.46 3.40
C ALA A 295 -4.06 -18.48 4.92
N HIS A 296 -3.04 -18.62 5.78
CA HIS A 296 -3.21 -18.74 7.23
C HIS A 296 -3.04 -17.43 8.01
N GLU A 297 -2.31 -16.45 7.47
CA GLU A 297 -2.00 -15.19 8.16
C GLU A 297 -2.73 -14.00 7.54
N ALA A 298 -2.45 -13.70 6.27
CA ALA A 298 -2.89 -12.47 5.62
C ALA A 298 -4.37 -12.47 5.24
N ALA A 299 -4.88 -13.54 4.60
CA ALA A 299 -6.29 -13.63 4.27
C ALA A 299 -7.19 -13.59 5.54
N PRO A 300 -6.86 -14.31 6.63
CA PRO A 300 -7.57 -14.15 7.89
C PRO A 300 -7.41 -12.78 8.54
N ALA A 301 -6.24 -12.12 8.40
CA ALA A 301 -6.04 -10.76 8.90
C ALA A 301 -6.94 -9.74 8.17
N LEU A 302 -7.08 -9.85 6.84
CA LEU A 302 -8.04 -9.07 6.06
C LEU A 302 -9.46 -9.27 6.59
N THR A 303 -9.90 -10.52 6.78
CA THR A 303 -11.24 -10.82 7.29
C THR A 303 -11.46 -10.30 8.71
N ARG A 304 -10.44 -10.42 9.58
CA ARG A 304 -10.52 -9.91 10.96
C ARG A 304 -10.65 -8.40 10.98
N PHE A 305 -9.83 -7.67 10.23
CA PHE A 305 -9.93 -6.22 10.13
C PHE A 305 -11.26 -5.80 9.52
N ALA A 306 -11.68 -6.46 8.44
CA ALA A 306 -12.91 -6.11 7.76
C ALA A 306 -14.16 -6.24 8.64
N ASN A 307 -14.12 -7.17 9.60
CA ASN A 307 -15.22 -7.44 10.53
C ASN A 307 -14.96 -6.92 11.96
N SER A 308 -13.83 -6.26 12.23
CA SER A 308 -13.51 -5.80 13.58
C SER A 308 -14.38 -4.62 13.99
N SER A 309 -14.68 -4.57 15.30
CA SER A 309 -15.35 -3.41 15.88
C SER A 309 -14.37 -2.23 15.95
N PRO A 310 -14.82 -1.00 15.61
CA PRO A 310 -14.01 0.20 15.78
C PRO A 310 -13.84 0.60 17.24
N GLN A 311 -14.51 -0.09 18.18
CA GLN A 311 -14.60 0.35 19.56
C GLN A 311 -13.23 0.46 20.25
N GLY A 312 -12.27 -0.41 19.92
CA GLY A 312 -10.90 -0.30 20.44
C GLY A 312 -10.24 1.01 20.04
N PHE A 313 -10.33 1.37 18.76
CA PHE A 313 -9.85 2.66 18.24
C PHE A 313 -10.58 3.85 18.88
N VAL A 314 -11.92 3.81 18.90
CA VAL A 314 -12.74 4.88 19.50
C VAL A 314 -12.40 5.07 20.99
N ASN A 315 -12.26 3.97 21.74
CA ASN A 315 -11.89 4.02 23.15
C ASN A 315 -10.49 4.58 23.34
N GLY A 316 -9.52 4.19 22.51
CA GLY A 316 -8.16 4.72 22.55
C GLY A 316 -8.12 6.24 22.31
N ILE A 317 -8.83 6.74 21.29
CA ILE A 317 -8.92 8.18 21.04
C ILE A 317 -9.64 8.90 22.19
N LYS A 318 -10.76 8.36 22.69
CA LYS A 318 -11.48 8.93 23.84
C LYS A 318 -10.60 9.00 25.09
N ALA A 319 -9.87 7.94 25.39
CA ALA A 319 -8.96 7.89 26.54
C ALA A 319 -7.80 8.88 26.38
N ALA A 320 -7.22 8.99 25.17
CA ALA A 320 -6.17 9.97 24.87
C ALA A 320 -6.63 11.42 25.04
N ARG A 321 -7.88 11.72 24.66
CA ARG A 321 -8.51 13.04 24.88
C ARG A 321 -8.80 13.32 26.36
N GLN A 322 -9.15 12.30 27.14
CA GLN A 322 -9.46 12.45 28.58
C GLN A 322 -8.21 12.53 29.46
N GLN A 323 -7.07 11.97 29.01
CA GLN A 323 -5.85 11.96 29.79
C GLN A 323 -5.12 13.30 29.72
N ILE A 324 -5.43 14.19 30.67
CA ILE A 324 -4.75 15.46 30.88
C ILE A 324 -3.36 15.22 31.49
N VAL A 325 -2.32 15.74 30.84
CA VAL A 325 -0.90 15.56 31.22
C VAL A 325 -0.15 16.87 31.41
N ALA A 326 -0.74 18.00 31.06
CA ALA A 326 -0.19 19.32 31.31
C ALA A 326 -1.31 20.33 31.57
N ARG A 327 -1.14 21.23 32.55
CA ARG A 327 -2.08 22.33 32.81
C ARG A 327 -1.40 23.70 32.76
N THR A 328 -0.11 23.77 33.08
CA THR A 328 0.68 25.01 32.99
C THR A 328 1.65 24.99 31.81
N ASP A 329 2.23 26.15 31.48
CA ASP A 329 3.25 26.23 30.42
C ASP A 329 4.51 25.46 30.79
N GLU A 330 4.89 25.45 32.07
CA GLU A 330 5.99 24.63 32.56
C GLU A 330 5.71 23.14 32.36
N ASP A 331 4.49 22.67 32.67
CA ASP A 331 4.12 21.26 32.46
C ASP A 331 4.24 20.86 30.99
N ARG A 332 3.81 21.73 30.06
CA ARG A 332 3.83 21.47 28.61
C ARG A 332 5.26 21.32 28.09
N ASP A 333 6.12 22.25 28.48
CA ASP A 333 7.53 22.19 28.14
C ASP A 333 8.18 20.95 28.75
N ASP A 334 8.00 20.70 30.04
CA ASP A 334 8.54 19.52 30.73
C ASP A 334 8.09 18.21 30.08
N PHE A 335 6.81 18.11 29.72
CA PHE A 335 6.23 16.93 29.10
C PHE A 335 6.93 16.58 27.80
N LEU A 336 7.12 17.57 26.91
CA LEU A 336 7.79 17.39 25.62
C LEU A 336 9.31 17.18 25.78
N ARG A 337 9.96 17.92 26.68
CA ARG A 337 11.40 17.81 26.94
C ARG A 337 11.78 16.42 27.44
N LYS A 338 11.00 15.84 28.37
CA LYS A 338 11.16 14.46 28.87
C LYS A 338 11.00 13.38 27.77
N ARG A 339 10.45 13.76 26.61
CA ARG A 339 10.22 12.89 25.43
C ARG A 339 11.18 13.20 24.28
N GLY A 340 12.26 13.94 24.58
CA GLY A 340 13.37 14.16 23.66
C GLY A 340 13.16 15.28 22.64
N PHE A 341 12.13 16.12 22.80
CA PHE A 341 11.95 17.30 21.95
C PHE A 341 12.89 18.44 22.40
N SER A 342 13.46 19.17 21.45
CA SER A 342 14.23 20.39 21.76
C SER A 342 13.32 21.50 22.29
N LYS A 343 13.85 22.50 23.01
CA LYS A 343 13.05 23.66 23.45
C LYS A 343 12.38 24.38 22.28
N ALA A 344 13.09 24.49 21.16
CA ALA A 344 12.55 25.10 19.94
C ALA A 344 11.42 24.26 19.32
N GLU A 345 11.52 22.93 19.36
CA GLU A 345 10.44 22.04 18.89
C GLU A 345 9.25 22.07 19.84
N SER A 346 9.46 22.08 21.16
CA SER A 346 8.38 22.20 22.14
C SER A 346 7.53 23.44 21.90
N GLY A 347 8.17 24.61 21.76
CA GLY A 347 7.46 25.86 21.46
C GLY A 347 6.64 25.77 20.17
N LYS A 348 7.20 25.19 19.10
CA LYS A 348 6.48 25.01 17.82
C LYS A 348 5.32 24.03 17.92
N ILE A 349 5.45 22.96 18.70
CA ILE A 349 4.37 21.99 18.94
C ILE A 349 3.22 22.69 19.67
N ILE A 350 3.53 23.42 20.75
CA ILE A 350 2.53 24.16 21.54
C ILE A 350 1.83 25.22 20.68
N GLU A 351 2.59 26.00 19.90
CA GLU A 351 2.05 27.01 19.00
C GLU A 351 1.13 26.41 17.94
N LYS A 352 1.49 25.26 17.36
CA LYS A 352 0.64 24.56 16.38
C LYS A 352 -0.68 24.10 16.97
N VAL A 353 -0.65 23.54 18.18
CA VAL A 353 -1.89 23.16 18.88
C VAL A 353 -2.73 24.39 19.16
N LEU A 354 -2.13 25.46 19.68
CA LEU A 354 -2.87 26.70 19.96
C LEU A 354 -3.52 27.28 18.69
N MET A 355 -2.82 27.24 17.56
CA MET A 355 -3.32 27.74 16.28
C MET A 355 -4.45 26.86 15.71
N GLU A 356 -4.40 25.54 15.87
CA GLU A 356 -5.36 24.61 15.27
C GLU A 356 -6.53 24.23 16.20
N GLU A 357 -6.30 24.13 17.50
CA GLU A 357 -7.31 23.79 18.51
C GLU A 357 -7.96 25.02 19.17
N GLY A 358 -7.33 26.19 19.08
CA GLY A 358 -7.77 27.40 19.78
C GLY A 358 -7.49 27.39 21.29
N HIS A 359 -6.77 26.39 21.79
CA HIS A 359 -6.32 26.27 23.18
C HIS A 359 -4.92 25.63 23.25
N PRO A 360 -4.14 25.89 24.32
CA PRO A 360 -2.85 25.23 24.48
C PRO A 360 -3.04 23.72 24.75
N PRO A 361 -2.02 22.87 24.49
CA PRO A 361 -2.13 21.43 24.68
C PRO A 361 -2.28 21.08 26.16
N GLU A 362 -3.23 20.19 26.46
CA GLU A 362 -3.46 19.70 27.83
C GLU A 362 -3.50 18.17 27.88
N SER A 363 -4.10 17.54 26.87
CA SER A 363 -4.29 16.09 26.79
C SER A 363 -3.20 15.38 25.97
N ILE A 364 -3.08 14.05 26.13
CA ILE A 364 -2.23 13.24 25.25
C ILE A 364 -2.59 13.47 23.78
N PHE A 365 -3.89 13.54 23.47
CA PHE A 365 -4.36 13.77 22.11
C PHE A 365 -3.85 15.10 21.53
N ASP A 366 -3.89 16.19 22.29
CA ASP A 366 -3.41 17.50 21.83
C ASP A 366 -1.92 17.46 21.48
N PHE A 367 -1.10 16.83 22.33
CA PHE A 367 0.32 16.67 22.05
C PHE A 367 0.58 15.82 20.81
N VAL A 368 -0.19 14.74 20.60
CA VAL A 368 -0.09 13.90 19.39
C VAL A 368 -0.42 14.71 18.13
N GLN A 369 -1.51 15.49 18.14
CA GLN A 369 -1.87 16.36 17.03
C GLN A 369 -0.78 17.41 16.75
N GLY A 370 -0.26 18.08 17.79
CA GLY A 370 0.81 19.05 17.63
C GLY A 370 2.11 18.47 17.06
N ILE A 371 2.51 17.29 17.51
CA ILE A 371 3.72 16.60 17.01
C ILE A 371 3.54 16.19 15.55
N THR A 372 2.42 15.53 15.23
CA THR A 372 2.13 15.09 13.84
C THR A 372 2.01 16.28 12.90
N ARG A 373 1.40 17.39 13.35
CA ARG A 373 1.32 18.63 12.59
C ARG A 373 2.70 19.24 12.31
N LEU A 374 3.61 19.22 13.29
CA LEU A 374 4.98 19.68 13.11
C LEU A 374 5.79 18.76 12.19
N ALA A 375 5.58 17.45 12.28
CA ALA A 375 6.26 16.45 11.46
C ALA A 375 6.04 16.72 9.95
N ARG A 376 4.83 17.17 9.57
CA ARG A 376 4.50 17.53 8.17
C ARG A 376 5.35 18.66 7.59
N ASP A 377 5.93 19.53 8.41
CA ASP A 377 6.80 20.61 7.96
C ASP A 377 8.26 20.15 7.72
N LYS A 378 8.59 18.88 8.06
CA LYS A 378 9.93 18.32 7.88
C LYS A 378 10.15 17.92 6.42
N THR A 379 11.17 18.50 5.81
CA THR A 379 11.60 18.19 4.44
C THR A 379 12.32 16.84 4.35
N GLN A 380 13.00 16.43 5.43
CA GLN A 380 13.74 15.19 5.51
C GLN A 380 12.85 14.05 6.03
N GLN A 381 12.77 12.96 5.26
CA GLN A 381 11.88 11.83 5.54
C GLN A 381 12.20 11.16 6.89
N ASP A 382 13.48 10.96 7.22
CA ASP A 382 13.88 10.32 8.48
C ASP A 382 13.49 11.15 9.70
N ALA A 383 13.65 12.48 9.61
CA ALA A 383 13.26 13.40 10.68
C ALA A 383 11.73 13.43 10.87
N ARG A 384 10.97 13.28 9.79
CA ARG A 384 9.50 13.14 9.87
C ARG A 384 9.11 11.85 10.57
N LEU A 385 9.67 10.72 10.12
CA LEU A 385 9.38 9.39 10.68
C LEU A 385 9.75 9.28 12.18
N ASP A 386 10.85 9.92 12.61
CA ASP A 386 11.21 9.94 14.03
C ASP A 386 10.16 10.69 14.88
N MET A 387 9.63 11.81 14.39
CA MET A 387 8.57 12.55 15.09
C MET A 387 7.25 11.79 15.12
N GLU A 388 6.82 11.24 13.98
CA GLU A 388 5.63 10.39 13.86
C GLU A 388 5.74 9.17 14.81
N GLY A 389 6.91 8.54 14.87
CA GLY A 389 7.19 7.44 15.79
C GLY A 389 7.10 7.83 17.28
N ARG A 390 7.48 9.06 17.65
CA ARG A 390 7.31 9.57 19.02
C ARG A 390 5.85 9.87 19.34
N ALA A 391 5.08 10.44 18.40
CA ALA A 391 3.65 10.66 18.56
C ALA A 391 2.90 9.34 18.75
N LYS A 392 3.20 8.33 17.92
CA LYS A 392 2.63 6.99 18.05
C LYS A 392 2.85 6.38 19.43
N LYS A 393 4.08 6.47 19.96
CA LYS A 393 4.41 5.99 21.32
C LYS A 393 3.61 6.69 22.44
N LEU A 394 3.09 7.89 22.22
CA LEU A 394 2.22 8.56 23.18
C LEU A 394 0.82 7.98 23.14
N LEU A 395 0.28 7.77 21.94
CA LEU A 395 -1.04 7.19 21.75
C LEU A 395 -1.10 5.74 22.25
N ASP A 396 -0.08 4.93 21.93
CA ASP A 396 0.03 3.52 22.35
C ASP A 396 0.10 3.33 23.88
N ARG A 397 0.42 4.38 24.66
CA ARG A 397 0.53 4.31 26.13
C ARG A 397 -0.80 4.55 26.85
N VAL A 398 -1.83 4.99 26.14
CA VAL A 398 -3.15 5.27 26.73
C VAL A 398 -4.08 4.05 26.62
N GLY A 399 -3.78 3.14 25.68
CA GLY A 399 -4.58 1.96 25.35
C GLY A 399 -4.16 0.69 26.06
#